data_AF-A0A9E2S1J9-F1
#
_entry.id   AF-A0A9E2S1J9-F1
#
_cell.length_a   1.000
_cell.length_b   1.000
_cell.length_c   1.000
_cell.angle_alpha   90.00
_cell.angle_beta   90.00
_cell.angle_gamma   90.00
#
_symmetry.space_group_name_H-M   'P 1'
#
loop_
_entity.id
_entity.type
_entity.pdbx_description
1 polymer ?
#
loop_
_entity_poly.entity_id
_entity_poly.type
_entity_poly.pdbx_seq_one_letter_code
_entity_poly.pdbx_strand_id
1 'polypeptide(L)' 'MNTQTPTYRPMVETCREYGISRSVAFDLAKAGLIDTFRIGQRRYVYLDSLRTLPERLAAEAAKVA' A
#
# COMPACT_ATOMS: atom_id res chain seq x y z
N MET A 1 -9.83 -3.59 -26.83
CA MET A 1 -9.57 -4.60 -25.80
C MET A 1 -9.62 -3.90 -24.45
N ASN A 2 -10.65 -4.12 -23.63
CA ASN A 2 -10.72 -3.52 -22.30
C ASN A 2 -9.84 -4.34 -21.35
N THR A 3 -8.56 -3.97 -21.24
CA THR A 3 -7.66 -4.51 -20.22
C THR A 3 -8.05 -3.90 -18.87
N GLN A 4 -8.88 -4.61 -18.10
CA GLN A 4 -9.14 -4.21 -16.71
C GLN A 4 -7.84 -4.29 -15.93
N THR A 5 -7.25 -3.13 -15.64
CA THR A 5 -6.06 -3.03 -14.80
C THR A 5 -6.40 -3.68 -13.45
N PRO A 6 -5.59 -4.64 -12.96
CA PRO A 6 -5.86 -5.30 -11.69
C PRO A 6 -5.92 -4.25 -10.57
N THR A 7 -6.94 -4.33 -9.73
CA THR A 7 -7.17 -3.37 -8.64
C THR A 7 -6.28 -3.62 -7.42
N TYR A 8 -5.71 -4.82 -7.32
CA TYR A 8 -4.80 -5.23 -6.26
C TYR A 8 -3.66 -6.10 -6.80
N ARG A 9 -2.51 -6.06 -6.12
CA ARG A 9 -1.30 -6.84 -6.46
C ARG A 9 -0.59 -7.30 -5.18
N PRO A 10 0.36 -8.25 -5.24
CA PRO A 10 1.11 -8.67 -4.06
C PRO A 10 1.82 -7.49 -3.40
N MET A 11 1.66 -7.34 -2.08
CA MET A 11 2.06 -6.13 -1.36
C MET A 11 3.55 -5.84 -1.50
N VAL A 12 4.40 -6.82 -1.21
CA VAL A 12 5.86 -6.60 -1.13
C VAL A 12 6.45 -6.23 -2.50
N GLU A 13 6.06 -6.94 -3.56
CA GLU A 13 6.54 -6.63 -4.92
C GLU A 13 6.04 -5.26 -5.37
N THR A 14 4.76 -4.97 -5.15
CA THR A 14 4.16 -3.70 -5.57
C THR A 14 4.77 -2.53 -4.80
N CYS A 15 4.87 -2.59 -3.48
CA CYS A 15 5.50 -1.54 -2.68
C CYS A 15 6.95 -1.29 -3.13
N ARG A 16 7.71 -2.35 -3.48
CA ARG A 16 9.06 -2.19 -4.02
C ARG A 16 9.09 -1.44 -5.35
N GLU A 17 8.13 -1.63 -6.24
CA GLU A 17 8.00 -0.84 -7.49
C GLU A 17 7.77 0.65 -7.21
N TYR A 18 7.16 1.00 -6.08
CA TYR A 18 6.96 2.38 -5.61
C TYR A 18 8.13 2.91 -4.75
N GLY A 19 9.25 2.20 -4.69
CA GLY A 19 10.43 2.59 -3.89
C GLY A 19 10.26 2.34 -2.38
N ILE A 20 9.23 1.61 -1.95
CA ILE A 20 8.96 1.30 -0.56
C ILE A 20 9.63 -0.04 -0.20
N SER A 21 10.50 -0.02 0.80
CA SER A 21 11.17 -1.24 1.26
C SER A 21 10.19 -2.23 1.90
N ARG A 22 10.55 -3.51 1.97
CA ARG A 22 9.71 -4.54 2.58
C ARG A 22 9.30 -4.20 4.01
N SER A 23 10.26 -3.83 4.86
CA SER A 23 9.98 -3.51 6.27
C SER A 23 9.01 -2.34 6.38
N VAL A 24 9.26 -1.26 5.62
CA VAL A 24 8.37 -0.09 5.59
C VAL A 24 6.97 -0.46 5.09
N ALA A 25 6.84 -1.33 4.10
CA ALA A 25 5.52 -1.79 3.64
C ALA A 25 4.75 -2.52 4.75
N PHE A 26 5.42 -3.30 5.60
CA PHE A 26 4.79 -3.93 6.75
C PHE A 26 4.42 -2.92 7.83
N ASP A 27 5.25 -1.90 8.07
CA ASP A 27 4.96 -0.83 9.02
C ASP A 27 3.77 0.02 8.58
N LEU A 28 3.70 0.39 7.30
CA LEU A 28 2.56 1.11 6.71
C LEU A 28 1.27 0.29 6.81
N ALA A 29 1.33 -1.01 6.52
CA ALA A 29 0.17 -1.90 6.65
C ALA A 29 -0.27 -2.04 8.12
N LYS A 30 0.68 -2.09 9.05
CA LYS A 30 0.41 -2.15 10.49
C LYS A 30 -0.20 -0.85 11.01
N ALA A 31 0.23 0.29 10.48
CA ALA A 31 -0.30 1.61 10.78
C ALA A 31 -1.65 1.89 10.10
N GLY A 32 -2.15 1.01 9.22
CA GLY A 32 -3.38 1.24 8.46
C GLY A 32 -3.25 2.31 7.37
N LEU A 33 -2.02 2.68 7.02
CA LEU A 33 -1.72 3.69 5.99
C LEU A 33 -1.78 3.13 4.57
N ILE A 34 -1.87 1.82 4.41
CA ILE A 34 -2.15 1.16 3.14
C ILE A 34 -3.19 0.06 3.34
N ASP A 35 -4.09 -0.06 2.38
CA ASP A 35 -5.16 -1.05 2.41
C ASP A 35 -4.65 -2.38 1.90
N THR A 36 -4.69 -3.38 2.78
CA THR A 36 -4.18 -4.71 2.49
C THR A 36 -5.17 -5.78 2.90
N PHE A 37 -5.09 -6.91 2.22
CA PHE A 37 -5.83 -8.12 2.57
C PHE A 37 -4.97 -9.35 2.32
N ARG A 38 -5.39 -10.51 2.81
CA ARG A 38 -4.67 -11.77 2.62
C ARG A 38 -5.47 -12.69 1.70
N ILE A 39 -4.76 -13.38 0.81
CA ILE A 39 -5.26 -14.54 0.07
C ILE A 39 -4.31 -15.69 0.43
N GLY A 40 -4.81 -16.63 1.23
CA GLY A 40 -3.97 -17.65 1.87
C GLY A 40 -2.84 -17.01 2.69
N GLN A 41 -1.61 -17.42 2.42
CA GLN A 41 -0.41 -16.94 3.12
C GLN A 41 0.16 -15.63 2.57
N ARG A 42 -0.35 -15.14 1.43
CA ARG A 42 0.21 -13.97 0.75
C ARG A 42 -0.65 -12.73 1.01
N ARG A 43 0.02 -11.60 1.27
CA ARG A 43 -0.61 -10.30 1.46
C ARG A 43 -0.65 -9.51 0.15
N TYR A 44 -1.79 -8.92 -0.15
CA TYR A 44 -2.07 -8.09 -1.30
C TYR A 44 -2.36 -6.66 -0.85
N VAL A 45 -2.09 -5.70 -1.73
CA VAL A 45 -2.35 -4.27 -1.53
C VAL A 45 -3.25 -3.76 -2.64
N TYR A 46 -4.19 -2.89 -2.29
CA TYR A 46 -4.97 -2.15 -3.29
C TYR A 46 -4.13 -1.04 -3.91
N LEU A 47 -4.10 -0.97 -5.25
CA LEU A 47 -3.23 -0.01 -5.95
C LEU A 47 -3.65 1.44 -5.70
N ASP A 48 -4.95 1.69 -5.56
CA ASP A 48 -5.49 3.00 -5.21
C ASP A 48 -4.93 3.51 -3.87
N SER A 49 -4.75 2.59 -2.92
CA SER A 49 -4.17 2.90 -1.62
C SER A 49 -2.70 3.32 -1.71
N LEU A 50 -1.94 2.87 -2.71
CA LEU A 50 -0.56 3.36 -2.89
C LEU A 50 -0.53 4.75 -3.56
N ARG A 51 -1.52 5.08 -4.38
CA ARG A 51 -1.62 6.39 -5.05
C ARG A 51 -1.92 7.51 -4.06
N THR A 52 -2.82 7.27 -3.12
CA THR A 52 -3.25 8.24 -2.09
C THR A 52 -2.38 8.20 -0.82
N LEU A 53 -1.29 7.43 -0.84
CA LEU A 53 -0.39 7.28 0.30
C LEU A 53 0.31 8.59 0.70
N PRO A 54 0.85 9.42 -0.24
CA PRO A 54 1.51 10.67 0.13
C PRO A 54 0.61 11.64 0.89
N GLU A 55 -0.65 11.76 0.47
CA GLU A 55 -1.66 12.62 1.11
C GLU A 55 -1.95 12.16 2.54
N ARG A 56 -2.09 10.85 2.74
CA ARG A 56 -2.31 10.27 4.08
C ARG A 56 -1.11 10.42 4.99
N LEU A 57 0.10 10.29 4.48
CA LEU A 57 1.33 10.57 5.24
C LEU A 57 1.39 12.03 5.68
N ALA A 58 1.05 12.97 4.80
CA ALA A 58 1.00 14.39 5.14
C ALA A 58 -0.06 14.67 6.22
N ALA A 59 -1.24 14.06 6.11
CA ALA A 59 -2.30 14.16 7.11
C ALA A 59 -1.89 13.57 8.47
N GLU A 60 -1.17 12.46 8.48
CA GLU A 60 -0.70 11.84 9.73
C GLU A 60 0.41 12.67 10.39
N ALA A 61 1.35 13.23 9.61
CA ALA A 61 2.37 14.14 10.11
C ALA A 61 1.76 15.40 10.77
N ALA A 62 0.66 15.92 10.20
CA ALA A 62 -0.05 17.08 10.73
C ALA A 62 -0.78 16.81 12.07
N LYS A 63 -1.13 15.56 12.40
CA LYS A 63 -1.75 15.22 13.69
C LYS A 63 -0.76 15.13 14.85
N VAL A 64 0.53 14.96 14.55
CA VAL A 64 1.58 14.74 15.56
C VAL A 64 2.27 16.07 15.95
N ALA A 65 2.02 17.15 15.21
CA ALA A 65 2.50 18.51 15.48
C ALA A 65 1.54 19.28 16.41
#